data_AF-A0A7L5SQK8-F1
#
_entry.id   AF-A0A7L5SQK8-F1
#
_cell.length_a   1.000
_cell.length_b   1.000
_cell.length_c   1.000
_cell.angle_alpha   90.00
_cell.angle_beta   90.00
_cell.angle_gamma   90.00
#
_symmetry.space_group_name_H-M   'P 1'
#
loop_
_entity.id
_entity.type
_entity.pdbx_description
1 polymer ?
#
loop_
_entity_poly.entity_id
_entity_poly.type
_entity_poly.pdbx_seq_one_letter_code
_entity_poly.pdbx_strand_id
1 'polypeptide(L)'
;MLVSARDRRPNGILEPFKAYLNARFTEAQGQVSGTRLFLEIRERGYLGSRQVVRKHLAALRAGTAEPVRADIPSPRKITSWIMCPRDTLTDSQEERLLQVRLACPDITRACDLARAFADLVRHQRGHLLQQWIRQAEQDAPNPMSGFAGFLRRDLDAVTAGLTLPWSSGAVEGHVNRVKTLKRAMYGRVSFELLRTRILTQLTAATSYPPRTATYRGSRE
;
A
#
# COMPACT_ATOMS: atom_id res chain seq x y z
N MET A 1 -1.47 4.30 21.82
CA MET A 1 -0.19 3.56 21.74
C MET A 1 -0.28 2.54 20.61
N LEU A 2 0.49 2.73 19.53
CA LEU A 2 0.51 1.87 18.35
C LEU A 2 1.56 0.77 18.55
N VAL A 3 1.13 -0.50 18.62
CA VAL A 3 2.05 -1.64 18.79
C VAL A 3 2.33 -2.31 17.44
N SER A 4 3.62 -2.59 17.22
CA SER A 4 4.23 -3.10 15.99
C SER A 4 3.72 -4.49 15.57
N ALA A 5 3.69 -4.73 14.25
CA ALA A 5 3.22 -5.94 13.58
C ALA A 5 4.00 -7.24 13.90
N ARG A 6 4.91 -7.22 14.88
CA ARG A 6 5.77 -8.36 15.25
C ARG A 6 5.17 -9.31 16.29
N ASP A 7 4.06 -8.98 16.93
CA ASP A 7 3.40 -9.84 17.95
C ASP A 7 2.29 -10.77 17.40
N ARG A 8 2.50 -11.34 16.20
CA ARG A 8 1.59 -12.36 15.67
C ARG A 8 1.91 -13.72 16.28
N ARG A 9 1.34 -13.99 17.47
CA ARG A 9 1.19 -15.36 17.97
C ARG A 9 0.24 -16.16 17.05
N PRO A 10 0.41 -17.49 16.90
CA PRO A 10 -0.44 -18.30 16.02
C PRO A 10 -1.91 -18.17 16.43
N ASN A 11 -2.76 -17.83 15.46
CA ASN A 11 -4.20 -17.58 15.64
C ASN A 11 -4.87 -18.79 16.29
N GLY A 12 -5.33 -18.66 17.53
CA GLY A 12 -6.13 -19.70 18.18
C GLY A 12 -7.50 -19.84 17.52
N ILE A 13 -8.11 -21.03 17.60
CA ILE A 13 -9.44 -21.36 17.02
C ILE A 13 -10.56 -20.39 17.49
N LEU A 14 -10.34 -19.65 18.58
CA LEU A 14 -11.26 -18.64 19.10
C LEU A 14 -11.20 -17.28 18.36
N GLU A 15 -10.09 -16.95 17.68
CA GLU A 15 -9.87 -15.63 17.04
C GLU A 15 -11.04 -15.15 16.17
N PRO A 16 -11.60 -15.97 15.25
CA PRO A 16 -12.70 -15.53 14.39
C PRO A 16 -13.97 -15.17 15.16
N PHE A 17 -14.12 -15.69 16.38
CA PHE A 17 -15.31 -15.53 17.21
C PHE A 17 -15.13 -14.48 18.32
N LYS A 18 -13.93 -13.94 18.53
CA LYS A 18 -13.65 -12.93 19.58
C LYS A 18 -14.47 -11.65 19.40
N ALA A 19 -14.59 -11.16 18.17
CA ALA A 19 -15.39 -9.96 17.87
C ALA A 19 -16.85 -10.13 18.29
N TYR A 20 -17.45 -11.29 17.97
CA TYR A 20 -18.82 -11.62 18.36
C TYR A 20 -18.97 -11.73 19.89
N LEU A 21 -18.04 -12.42 20.56
CA LEU A 21 -18.07 -12.57 22.02
C LEU A 21 -17.96 -11.23 22.74
N ASN A 22 -17.11 -10.32 22.27
CA ASN A 22 -16.97 -8.98 22.84
C ASN A 22 -18.20 -8.10 22.60
N ALA A 23 -18.80 -8.16 21.40
CA ALA A 23 -20.03 -7.41 21.10
C ALA A 23 -21.16 -7.85 22.05
N ARG A 24 -21.41 -9.16 22.15
CA ARG A 24 -22.42 -9.73 23.06
C ARG A 24 -22.14 -9.44 24.53
N PHE A 25 -20.86 -9.43 24.92
CA PHE A 25 -20.45 -9.08 26.28
C PHE A 25 -20.74 -7.61 26.61
N THR A 26 -20.52 -6.71 25.64
CA THR A 26 -20.77 -5.27 25.80
C THR A 26 -22.27 -4.97 25.80
N GLU A 27 -23.03 -5.57 24.87
CA GLU A 27 -24.50 -5.46 24.80
C GLU A 27 -25.18 -5.89 26.10
N ALA A 28 -24.68 -6.96 26.72
CA ALA A 28 -25.23 -7.50 27.96
C ALA A 28 -24.60 -6.88 29.24
N GLN A 29 -23.84 -5.79 29.12
CA GLN A 29 -23.17 -5.11 30.23
C GLN A 29 -22.36 -6.07 31.14
N GLY A 30 -21.73 -7.08 30.54
CA GLY A 30 -20.94 -8.09 31.25
C GLY A 30 -21.72 -9.23 31.91
N GLN A 31 -23.05 -9.18 31.92
CA GLN A 31 -23.93 -10.23 32.46
C GLN A 31 -24.31 -11.29 31.40
N VAL A 32 -23.30 -11.96 30.85
CA VAL A 32 -23.48 -13.04 29.87
C VAL A 32 -23.11 -14.42 30.41
N SER A 33 -23.98 -15.40 30.22
CA SER A 33 -23.70 -16.81 30.54
C SER A 33 -22.72 -17.40 29.51
N GLY A 34 -21.56 -17.87 29.98
CA GLY A 34 -20.56 -18.48 29.10
C GLY A 34 -21.01 -19.77 28.43
N THR A 35 -22.01 -20.46 29.00
CA THR A 35 -22.65 -21.63 28.38
C THR A 35 -23.48 -21.23 27.17
N ARG A 36 -24.24 -20.15 27.28
CA ARG A 36 -25.09 -19.63 26.21
C ARG A 36 -24.25 -19.15 25.04
N LEU A 37 -23.22 -18.33 25.31
CA LEU A 37 -22.30 -17.85 24.28
C LEU A 37 -21.53 -18.98 23.59
N PHE A 38 -21.18 -20.05 24.31
CA PHE A 38 -20.55 -21.23 23.72
C PHE A 38 -21.47 -21.94 22.72
N LEU A 39 -22.76 -22.10 23.03
CA LEU A 39 -23.74 -22.69 22.11
C LEU A 39 -23.93 -21.79 20.88
N GLU A 40 -24.08 -20.47 21.08
CA GLU A 40 -24.24 -19.50 19.99
C GLU A 40 -23.04 -19.53 19.01
N ILE A 41 -21.80 -19.63 19.48
CA ILE A 41 -20.64 -19.72 18.57
C ILE A 41 -20.45 -21.12 17.97
N ARG A 42 -20.91 -22.17 18.66
CA ARG A 42 -20.85 -23.54 18.15
C ARG A 42 -21.79 -23.73 16.97
N GLU A 43 -22.97 -23.13 16.99
CA GLU A 43 -23.88 -23.06 15.84
C GLU A 43 -23.27 -22.29 14.66
N ARG A 44 -22.38 -21.33 14.94
CA ARG A 44 -21.61 -20.57 13.94
C ARG A 44 -20.34 -21.30 13.47
N GLY A 45 -20.16 -22.57 13.82
CA GLY A 45 -19.05 -23.40 13.36
C GLY A 45 -17.83 -23.46 14.29
N TYR A 46 -17.94 -23.04 15.55
CA TYR A 46 -16.85 -23.18 16.51
C TYR A 46 -16.68 -24.64 16.96
N LEU A 47 -15.48 -25.21 16.70
CA LEU A 47 -15.11 -26.59 17.06
C LEU A 47 -14.25 -26.70 18.33
N GLY A 48 -14.00 -25.58 19.01
CA GLY A 48 -13.14 -25.56 20.19
C GLY A 48 -13.85 -25.91 21.50
N SER A 49 -13.09 -25.96 22.60
CA SER A 49 -13.62 -26.28 23.92
C SER A 49 -14.32 -25.09 24.58
N ARG A 50 -15.42 -25.38 25.30
CA ARG A 50 -16.13 -24.42 26.18
C ARG A 50 -15.21 -23.76 27.21
N GLN A 51 -14.16 -24.45 27.65
CA GLN A 51 -13.19 -23.92 28.61
C GLN A 51 -12.42 -22.71 28.06
N VAL A 52 -12.16 -22.69 26.75
CA VAL A 52 -11.45 -21.59 26.06
C VAL A 52 -12.32 -20.33 26.04
N VAL A 53 -13.62 -20.48 25.73
CA VAL A 53 -14.61 -19.39 25.78
C VAL A 53 -14.75 -18.86 27.20
N ARG A 54 -14.87 -19.75 28.20
CA ARG A 54 -14.98 -19.35 29.62
C ARG A 54 -13.76 -18.57 30.09
N LYS A 55 -12.55 -18.99 29.70
CA LYS A 55 -11.30 -18.29 30.05
C LYS A 55 -11.25 -16.90 29.41
N HIS A 56 -11.69 -16.76 28.15
CA HIS A 56 -11.75 -15.47 27.46
C HIS A 56 -12.78 -14.53 28.09
N LEU A 57 -13.99 -15.02 28.42
CA LEU A 57 -15.00 -14.23 29.13
C LEU A 57 -14.56 -13.82 30.54
N ALA A 58 -13.82 -14.70 31.24
CA ALA A 58 -13.23 -14.34 32.53
C ALA A 58 -12.19 -13.23 32.39
N ALA A 59 -11.35 -13.27 31.35
CA ALA A 59 -10.41 -12.20 31.05
C ALA A 59 -11.13 -10.88 30.70
N LEU A 60 -12.27 -10.93 29.98
CA LEU A 60 -13.08 -9.75 29.67
C LEU A 60 -13.67 -9.11 30.93
N ARG A 61 -14.20 -9.92 31.85
CA ARG A 61 -14.70 -9.42 33.16
C ARG A 61 -13.59 -8.83 34.03
N ALA A 62 -12.40 -9.42 33.98
CA ALA A 62 -11.24 -8.95 34.72
C ALA A 62 -10.57 -7.73 34.06
N GLY A 63 -11.05 -7.26 32.91
CA GLY A 63 -10.42 -6.17 32.15
C GLY A 63 -9.04 -6.52 31.58
N THR A 64 -8.64 -7.79 31.61
CA THR A 64 -7.33 -8.30 31.14
C THR A 64 -7.42 -8.93 29.76
N ALA A 65 -8.62 -9.08 29.20
CA ALA A 65 -8.77 -9.49 27.82
C ALA A 65 -8.20 -8.41 26.90
N GLU A 66 -7.32 -8.85 26.01
CA GLU A 66 -6.81 -8.02 24.95
C GLU A 66 -8.01 -7.45 24.17
N PRO A 67 -8.13 -6.12 24.00
CA PRO A 67 -9.20 -5.54 23.19
C PRO A 67 -9.17 -6.24 21.84
N VAL A 68 -10.35 -6.61 21.31
CA VAL A 68 -10.45 -7.13 19.95
C VAL A 68 -9.71 -6.14 19.07
N ARG A 69 -8.56 -6.59 18.55
CA ARG A 69 -7.74 -5.78 17.66
C ARG A 69 -8.66 -5.48 16.49
N ALA A 70 -9.11 -4.22 16.38
CA ALA A 70 -9.76 -3.77 15.17
C ALA A 70 -8.87 -4.22 14.00
N ASP A 71 -9.46 -4.71 12.92
CA ASP A 71 -8.73 -5.12 11.73
C ASP A 71 -8.11 -3.87 11.09
N ILE A 72 -7.01 -3.39 11.67
CA ILE A 72 -6.32 -2.19 11.23
C ILE A 72 -5.66 -2.55 9.90
N PRO A 73 -6.01 -1.85 8.81
CA PRO A 73 -5.39 -2.07 7.52
C PRO A 73 -3.87 -1.91 7.63
N SER A 74 -3.11 -2.78 6.97
CA SER A 74 -1.66 -2.66 7.00
C SER A 74 -1.21 -1.33 6.39
N PRO A 75 -0.06 -0.77 6.80
CA PRO A 75 0.47 0.46 6.20
C PRO A 75 0.51 0.41 4.67
N ARG A 76 0.88 -0.74 4.10
CA ARG A 76 0.89 -0.96 2.64
C ARG A 76 -0.51 -0.87 2.01
N LYS A 77 -1.56 -1.37 2.68
CA LYS A 77 -2.95 -1.22 2.21
C LYS A 77 -3.37 0.24 2.25
N ILE A 78 -3.07 0.94 3.34
CA ILE A 78 -3.39 2.37 3.50
C ILE A 78 -2.70 3.18 2.39
N THR A 79 -1.40 2.98 2.17
CA THR A 79 -0.66 3.65 1.10
C THR A 79 -1.24 3.34 -0.28
N SER A 80 -1.61 2.08 -0.54
CA SER A 80 -2.27 1.72 -1.80
C SER A 80 -3.57 2.51 -2.01
N TRP A 81 -4.41 2.62 -0.99
CA TRP A 81 -5.66 3.38 -1.09
C TRP A 81 -5.44 4.89 -1.26
N ILE A 82 -4.37 5.44 -0.67
CA ILE A 82 -4.00 6.84 -0.85
C ILE A 82 -3.55 7.12 -2.29
N MET A 83 -2.77 6.21 -2.88
CA MET A 83 -2.14 6.38 -4.19
C MET A 83 -3.04 6.01 -5.37
N CYS A 84 -4.07 5.18 -5.14
CA CYS A 84 -5.07 4.87 -6.16
C CYS A 84 -6.00 6.06 -6.43
N PRO A 85 -6.45 6.27 -7.68
CA PRO A 85 -7.51 7.22 -7.98
C PRO A 85 -8.75 6.92 -7.14
N ARG A 86 -9.44 7.96 -6.66
CA ARG A 86 -10.59 7.80 -5.75
C ARG A 86 -11.67 6.89 -6.33
N ASP A 87 -11.92 7.01 -7.62
CA ASP A 87 -12.97 6.27 -8.34
C ASP A 87 -12.69 4.76 -8.49
N THR A 88 -11.54 4.29 -8.02
CA THR A 88 -11.16 2.87 -8.05
C THR A 88 -11.32 2.16 -6.70
N LEU A 89 -11.61 2.92 -5.64
CA LEU A 89 -11.85 2.38 -4.30
C LEU A 89 -13.28 1.86 -4.20
N THR A 90 -13.45 0.72 -3.53
CA THR A 90 -14.80 0.28 -3.14
C THR A 90 -15.29 1.07 -1.92
N ASP A 91 -16.60 1.17 -1.73
CA ASP A 91 -17.21 1.89 -0.59
C ASP A 91 -16.61 1.45 0.76
N SER A 92 -16.38 0.15 0.93
CA SER A 92 -15.77 -0.40 2.15
C SER A 92 -14.30 0.01 2.32
N GLN A 93 -13.55 0.17 1.23
CA GLN A 93 -12.17 0.66 1.29
C GLN A 93 -12.12 2.16 1.59
N GLU A 94 -13.05 2.93 1.02
CA GLU A 94 -13.16 4.36 1.31
C GLU A 94 -13.55 4.60 2.79
N GLU A 95 -14.51 3.84 3.30
CA GLU A 95 -14.90 3.91 4.71
C GLU A 95 -13.73 3.55 5.64
N ARG A 96 -13.00 2.47 5.34
CA ARG A 96 -11.80 2.09 6.12
C ARG A 96 -10.71 3.16 6.04
N LEU A 97 -10.48 3.77 4.88
CA LEU A 97 -9.52 4.86 4.74
C LEU A 97 -9.96 6.08 5.56
N LEU A 98 -11.27 6.41 5.56
CA LEU A 98 -11.82 7.49 6.38
C LEU A 98 -11.60 7.24 7.86
N GLN A 99 -11.86 6.03 8.36
CA GLN A 99 -11.59 5.66 9.76
C GLN A 99 -10.12 5.86 10.13
N VAL A 100 -9.19 5.46 9.27
CA VAL A 100 -7.74 5.66 9.48
C VAL A 100 -7.40 7.15 9.52
N ARG A 101 -7.99 7.96 8.63
CA ARG A 101 -7.79 9.41 8.58
C ARG A 101 -8.29 10.11 9.84
N LEU A 102 -9.48 9.75 10.32
CA LEU A 102 -10.05 10.28 11.56
C LEU A 102 -9.21 9.88 12.79
N ALA A 103 -8.63 8.69 12.79
CA ALA A 103 -7.80 8.21 13.89
C ALA A 103 -6.40 8.84 13.95
N CYS A 104 -5.88 9.39 12.84
CA CYS A 104 -4.52 9.90 12.77
C CYS A 104 -4.42 11.16 11.88
N PRO A 105 -4.22 12.35 12.48
CA PRO A 105 -4.03 13.61 11.75
C PRO A 105 -2.86 13.56 10.76
N ASP A 106 -1.75 12.91 11.12
CA ASP A 106 -0.58 12.78 10.26
C ASP A 106 -0.91 12.03 8.96
N ILE A 107 -1.68 10.94 9.04
CA ILE A 107 -2.11 10.19 7.85
C ILE A 107 -3.09 11.00 7.02
N THR A 108 -3.99 11.75 7.66
CA THR A 108 -4.87 12.69 6.95
C THR A 108 -4.06 13.68 6.13
N ARG A 109 -3.09 14.33 6.76
CA ARG A 109 -2.25 15.33 6.09
C ARG A 109 -1.40 14.71 4.99
N ALA A 110 -0.83 13.54 5.23
CA ALA A 110 -0.07 12.80 4.24
C ALA A 110 -0.94 12.40 3.03
N CYS A 111 -2.17 11.96 3.27
CA CYS A 111 -3.12 11.61 2.21
C CYS A 111 -3.43 12.81 1.31
N ASP A 112 -3.70 13.97 1.91
CA ASP A 112 -4.04 15.19 1.15
C ASP A 112 -2.85 15.69 0.33
N LEU A 113 -1.65 15.72 0.92
CA LEU A 113 -0.42 16.14 0.23
C LEU A 113 -0.06 15.18 -0.91
N ALA A 114 -0.16 13.86 -0.69
CA ALA A 114 0.13 12.85 -1.72
C ALA A 114 -0.82 12.98 -2.91
N ARG A 115 -2.13 13.18 -2.65
CA ARG A 115 -3.13 13.36 -3.70
C ARG A 115 -2.89 14.65 -4.48
N ALA A 116 -2.66 15.76 -3.79
CA ALA A 116 -2.33 17.03 -4.43
C ALA A 116 -1.08 16.91 -5.32
N PHE A 117 -0.03 16.23 -4.85
CA PHE A 117 1.18 16.01 -5.63
C PHE A 117 0.94 15.13 -6.86
N ALA A 118 0.18 14.03 -6.70
CA ALA A 118 -0.18 13.16 -7.80
C ALA A 118 -0.95 13.90 -8.90
N ASP A 119 -1.83 14.84 -8.52
CA ASP A 119 -2.54 15.69 -9.46
C ASP A 119 -1.60 16.67 -10.18
N LEU A 120 -0.60 17.24 -9.50
CA LEU A 120 0.44 18.06 -10.14
C LEU A 120 1.19 17.29 -11.22
N VAL A 121 1.57 16.05 -10.91
CA VAL A 121 2.28 15.15 -11.84
C VAL A 121 1.39 14.78 -13.01
N ARG A 122 0.15 14.33 -12.74
CA ARG A 122 -0.79 13.87 -13.77
C ARG A 122 -1.16 14.97 -14.76
N HIS A 123 -1.30 16.19 -14.27
CA HIS A 123 -1.73 17.33 -15.09
C HIS A 123 -0.59 18.26 -15.52
N GLN A 124 0.67 17.86 -15.29
CA GLN A 124 1.86 18.63 -15.64
C GLN A 124 1.77 20.10 -15.17
N ARG A 125 1.43 20.30 -13.89
CA ARG A 125 1.26 21.63 -13.28
C ARG A 125 2.49 22.05 -12.49
N GLY A 126 3.67 22.00 -13.09
CA GLY A 126 4.93 22.37 -12.42
C GLY A 126 4.93 23.78 -11.80
N HIS A 127 4.18 24.73 -12.37
CA HIS A 127 4.04 26.08 -11.81
C HIS A 127 3.43 26.12 -10.38
N LEU A 128 2.70 25.08 -9.96
CA LEU A 128 2.16 24.97 -8.60
C LEU A 128 3.10 24.23 -7.63
N LEU A 129 4.21 23.66 -8.12
CA LEU A 129 5.13 22.84 -7.31
C LEU A 129 5.66 23.61 -6.10
N GLN A 130 6.05 24.87 -6.31
CA GLN A 130 6.63 25.68 -5.24
C GLN A 130 5.62 25.94 -4.11
N GLN A 131 4.34 26.13 -4.44
CA GLN A 131 3.27 26.26 -3.45
C GLN A 131 3.09 24.96 -2.67
N TRP A 132 3.07 23.83 -3.37
CA TRP A 132 2.96 22.51 -2.75
C TRP A 132 4.12 22.21 -1.80
N ILE A 133 5.36 22.55 -2.20
CA ILE A 133 6.56 22.39 -1.35
C ILE A 133 6.41 23.19 -0.06
N ARG A 134 6.03 24.47 -0.14
CA ARG A 134 5.83 25.31 1.06
C ARG A 134 4.81 24.69 2.02
N GLN A 135 3.69 24.22 1.48
CA GLN A 135 2.64 23.58 2.27
C GLN A 135 3.13 22.28 2.93
N ALA A 136 3.93 21.48 2.22
CA ALA A 136 4.50 20.25 2.75
C ALA A 136 5.59 20.50 3.82
N GLU A 137 6.37 21.57 3.69
CA GLU A 137 7.40 21.90 4.68
C GLU A 137 6.82 22.42 6.00
N GLN A 138 5.65 23.07 5.95
CA GLN A 138 4.99 23.66 7.13
C GLN A 138 4.25 22.63 7.99
N ASP A 139 3.41 21.80 7.37
CA ASP A 139 2.40 21.03 8.11
C ASP A 139 2.52 19.52 7.90
N ALA A 140 3.47 19.03 7.08
CA ALA A 140 3.54 17.60 6.80
C ALA A 140 4.27 16.82 7.90
N PRO A 141 3.97 15.51 8.04
CA PRO A 141 4.81 14.62 8.83
C PRO A 141 6.28 14.66 8.36
N ASN A 142 7.23 14.49 9.29
CA ASN A 142 8.67 14.62 9.02
C ASN A 142 9.18 13.96 7.72
N PRO A 143 8.77 12.73 7.34
CA PRO A 143 9.21 12.13 6.09
C PRO A 143 8.78 12.91 4.84
N MET A 144 7.60 13.53 4.86
CA MET A 144 7.08 14.33 3.74
C MET A 144 7.71 15.72 3.67
N SER A 145 7.96 16.35 4.82
CA SER A 145 8.73 17.60 4.87
C SER A 145 10.14 17.39 4.32
N GLY A 146 10.80 16.29 4.69
CA GLY A 146 12.09 15.90 4.10
C GLY A 146 12.03 15.70 2.58
N PHE A 147 10.99 15.03 2.08
CA PHE A 147 10.75 14.88 0.64
C PHE A 147 10.59 16.23 -0.06
N ALA A 148 9.81 17.15 0.49
CA ALA A 148 9.64 18.50 -0.05
C ALA A 148 10.98 19.27 -0.07
N GLY A 149 11.80 19.12 0.97
CA GLY A 149 13.15 19.69 1.01
C GLY A 149 14.07 19.16 -0.10
N PHE A 150 13.96 17.88 -0.47
CA PHE A 150 14.68 17.33 -1.63
C PHE A 150 14.18 17.94 -2.94
N LEU A 151 12.87 18.03 -3.15
CA LEU A 151 12.31 18.67 -4.35
C LEU A 151 12.74 20.14 -4.48
N ARG A 152 12.86 20.86 -3.36
CA ARG A 152 13.29 22.26 -3.35
C ARG A 152 14.75 22.43 -3.80
N ARG A 153 15.63 21.46 -3.50
CA ARG A 153 17.04 21.51 -3.94
C ARG A 153 17.17 21.42 -5.46
N ASP A 154 16.29 20.62 -6.09
CA ASP A 154 16.27 20.40 -7.54
C ASP A 154 15.07 21.09 -8.21
N LEU A 155 14.64 22.24 -7.69
CA LEU A 155 13.37 22.88 -8.05
C LEU A 155 13.20 23.07 -9.56
N ASP A 156 14.21 23.59 -10.25
CA ASP A 156 14.13 23.86 -11.69
C ASP A 156 13.98 22.57 -12.50
N ALA A 157 14.74 21.53 -12.14
CA ALA A 157 14.69 20.23 -12.80
C ALA A 157 13.34 19.53 -12.58
N VAL A 158 12.83 19.55 -11.34
CA VAL A 158 11.53 18.96 -11.02
C VAL A 158 10.40 19.76 -11.67
N THR A 159 10.48 21.10 -11.67
CA THR A 159 9.49 21.96 -12.34
C THR A 159 9.45 21.66 -13.84
N ALA A 160 10.61 21.55 -14.49
CA ALA A 160 10.69 21.16 -15.89
C ALA A 160 10.10 19.77 -16.14
N GLY A 161 10.43 18.79 -15.29
CA GLY A 161 9.87 17.43 -15.38
C GLY A 161 8.34 17.35 -15.15
N LEU A 162 7.78 18.32 -14.42
CA LEU A 162 6.34 18.45 -14.20
C LEU A 162 5.66 19.43 -15.15
N THR A 163 6.34 19.96 -16.17
CA THR A 163 5.77 20.96 -17.10
C THR A 163 5.97 20.58 -18.56
N LEU A 164 7.11 19.99 -18.88
CA LEU A 164 7.47 19.63 -20.25
C LEU A 164 6.89 18.26 -20.61
N PRO A 165 6.59 18.02 -21.91
CA PRO A 165 6.11 16.72 -22.38
C PRO A 165 7.22 15.65 -22.44
N TRP A 166 8.47 16.02 -22.13
CA TRP A 166 9.62 15.13 -22.20
C TRP A 166 9.69 14.23 -20.96
N SER A 167 9.93 12.93 -21.18
CA SER A 167 10.15 11.97 -20.10
C SER A 167 11.48 11.25 -20.25
N SER A 168 12.11 10.94 -19.13
CA SER A 168 13.32 10.11 -19.08
C SER A 168 13.04 8.63 -19.34
N GLY A 169 11.78 8.22 -19.61
CA GLY A 169 11.37 6.82 -19.67
C GLY A 169 12.12 5.98 -20.70
N ALA A 170 12.39 6.54 -21.89
CA ALA A 170 13.18 5.85 -22.91
C ALA A 170 14.63 5.64 -22.44
N VAL A 171 15.25 6.66 -21.86
CA VAL A 171 16.63 6.60 -21.34
C VAL A 171 16.72 5.62 -20.17
N GLU A 172 15.78 5.69 -19.23
CA GLU A 172 15.67 4.75 -18.11
C GLU A 172 15.47 3.31 -18.57
N GLY A 173 14.69 3.09 -19.63
CA GLY A 173 14.52 1.78 -20.25
C GLY A 173 15.84 1.21 -20.76
N HIS A 174 16.63 2.01 -21.47
CA HIS A 174 17.97 1.61 -21.92
C HIS A 174 18.90 1.32 -20.74
N VAL A 175 18.93 2.19 -19.73
CA VAL A 175 19.72 1.99 -18.51
C VAL A 175 19.30 0.71 -17.79
N ASN A 176 18.01 0.40 -17.72
CA ASN A 176 17.51 -0.82 -17.08
C ASN A 176 17.93 -2.07 -17.87
N ARG A 177 17.85 -2.04 -19.21
CA ARG A 177 18.34 -3.14 -20.07
C ARG A 177 19.82 -3.41 -19.83
N VAL A 178 20.63 -2.35 -19.77
CA VAL A 178 22.07 -2.45 -19.48
C VAL A 178 22.31 -3.04 -18.08
N LYS A 179 21.57 -2.56 -17.06
CA LYS A 179 21.65 -3.09 -15.69
C LYS A 179 21.25 -4.57 -15.62
N THR A 180 20.23 -4.99 -16.35
CA THR A 180 19.80 -6.40 -16.45
C THR A 180 20.89 -7.26 -17.07
N LEU A 181 21.50 -6.80 -18.16
CA LEU A 181 22.61 -7.49 -18.81
C LEU A 181 23.80 -7.67 -17.85
N LYS A 182 24.17 -6.61 -17.12
CA LYS A 182 25.23 -6.67 -16.11
C LYS A 182 24.89 -7.64 -14.98
N ARG A 183 23.63 -7.68 -14.52
CA ARG A 183 23.16 -8.62 -13.47
C ARG A 183 23.16 -10.07 -13.94
N ALA A 184 22.74 -10.33 -15.19
CA ALA A 184 22.78 -11.67 -15.79
C ALA A 184 24.22 -12.23 -15.91
N MET A 185 25.21 -11.34 -15.85
CA MET A 185 26.64 -11.67 -15.89
C MET A 185 27.29 -11.58 -14.51
N TYR A 186 26.50 -11.60 -13.43
CA TYR A 186 26.95 -11.55 -12.04
C TYR A 186 27.87 -10.37 -11.73
N GLY A 187 27.71 -9.24 -12.44
CA GLY A 187 28.54 -8.05 -12.27
C GLY A 187 29.95 -8.13 -12.86
N ARG A 188 30.35 -9.27 -13.45
CA ARG A 188 31.67 -9.51 -14.03
C ARG A 188 31.73 -9.06 -15.48
N VAL A 189 31.62 -7.76 -15.71
CA VAL A 189 31.55 -7.20 -17.07
C VAL A 189 32.44 -5.97 -17.17
N SER A 190 33.51 -6.06 -17.97
CA SER A 190 34.29 -4.90 -18.42
C SER A 190 33.47 -4.08 -19.42
N PHE A 191 33.82 -2.80 -19.62
CA PHE A 191 33.14 -1.97 -20.60
C PHE A 191 33.08 -2.62 -21.99
N GLU A 192 34.19 -3.20 -22.44
CA GLU A 192 34.27 -3.92 -23.72
C GLU A 192 33.32 -5.11 -23.80
N LEU A 193 33.23 -5.91 -22.74
CA LEU A 193 32.31 -7.06 -22.70
C LEU A 193 30.84 -6.62 -22.71
N LEU A 194 30.53 -5.51 -22.04
CA LEU A 194 29.19 -4.93 -22.01
C LEU A 194 28.82 -4.39 -23.40
N ARG A 195 29.75 -3.66 -24.04
CA ARG A 195 29.60 -3.13 -25.39
C ARG A 195 29.35 -4.23 -26.39
N THR A 196 30.18 -5.28 -26.40
CA THR A 196 30.04 -6.43 -27.29
C THR A 196 28.68 -7.11 -27.13
N ARG A 197 28.22 -7.35 -25.91
CA ARG A 197 26.89 -7.95 -25.68
C ARG A 197 25.73 -7.05 -26.08
N ILE A 198 25.82 -5.75 -25.87
CA ILE A 198 24.78 -4.80 -26.29
C ILE A 198 24.68 -4.80 -27.82
N LEU A 199 25.81 -4.67 -28.52
CA LEU A 199 25.85 -4.62 -29.98
C LEU A 199 25.37 -5.94 -30.60
N THR A 200 25.77 -7.09 -30.04
CA THR A 200 25.33 -8.41 -30.55
C THR A 200 23.86 -8.73 -30.27
N GLN A 201 23.29 -8.25 -29.15
CA GLN A 201 21.85 -8.40 -28.90
C GLN A 201 20.98 -7.49 -29.80
N LEU A 202 21.51 -6.33 -30.23
CA LEU A 202 20.81 -5.44 -31.16
C LEU A 202 20.84 -5.98 -32.60
N THR A 203 21.94 -6.60 -33.02
CA THR A 203 22.04 -7.22 -34.35
C THR A 203 21.16 -8.46 -34.46
N ALA A 204 21.10 -9.31 -33.43
CA ALA A 204 20.21 -10.48 -33.39
C ALA A 204 18.71 -10.11 -33.37
N ALA A 205 18.34 -8.95 -32.81
CA ALA A 205 16.96 -8.46 -32.84
C ALA A 205 16.56 -7.88 -34.21
N THR A 206 17.54 -7.44 -35.01
CA THR A 206 17.32 -6.85 -36.35
C THR A 206 17.24 -7.93 -37.45
N SER A 207 17.69 -9.15 -37.17
CA SER A 207 17.65 -10.29 -38.12
C SER A 207 16.34 -11.10 -38.09
N TYR A 208 15.31 -10.66 -37.36
CA TYR A 208 13.98 -11.29 -37.40
C TYR A 208 13.06 -10.46 -38.31
N PRO A 209 12.45 -11.03 -39.36
CA PRO A 209 11.53 -10.28 -40.21
C PRO A 209 10.32 -9.82 -39.39
N PRO A 210 9.69 -8.67 -39.73
CA PRO A 210 8.48 -8.21 -39.06
C PRO A 210 7.42 -9.30 -39.20
N ARG A 211 6.81 -9.66 -38.07
CA ARG A 211 5.69 -10.59 -38.01
C ARG A 211 4.54 -9.97 -38.80
N THR A 212 4.33 -10.39 -40.05
CA THR A 212 3.21 -9.94 -40.88
C THR A 212 1.93 -10.28 -40.15
N ALA A 213 1.24 -9.27 -39.63
CA ALA A 213 -0.12 -9.39 -39.18
C ALA A 213 -0.98 -9.69 -40.41
N THR A 214 -1.43 -10.94 -40.53
CA THR A 214 -2.46 -11.30 -41.50
C THR A 214 -3.75 -10.60 -41.07
N TYR A 215 -4.06 -9.51 -41.76
CA TYR A 215 -5.37 -8.86 -41.70
C TYR A 215 -6.38 -9.83 -42.29
N ARG A 216 -7.09 -10.57 -41.43
CA ARG A 216 -8.22 -11.41 -41.81
C ARG A 216 -9.40 -10.48 -42.07
N GLY A 217 -9.79 -10.41 -43.34
CA GLY A 217 -10.85 -9.55 -43.84
C GLY A 217 -12.17 -9.70 -43.10
N SER A 218 -12.79 -8.55 -42.90
CA SER A 218 -14.19 -8.32 -42.57
C SER A 218 -15.10 -9.12 -43.50
N ARG A 219 -16.04 -9.85 -42.92
CA ARG A 219 -17.29 -10.22 -43.59
C ARG A 219 -18.43 -9.53 -42.84
N GLU A 220 -19.20 -8.79 -43.64
CA GLU A 220 -20.64 -8.45 -43.56
C GLU A 220 -21.17 -7.76 -42.31
#